data_AF-K6D5H5-F1
#
_entry.id   AF-K6D5H5-F1
#
_cell.length_a   1.000
_cell.length_b   1.000
_cell.length_c   1.000
_cell.angle_alpha   90.00
_cell.angle_beta   90.00
_cell.angle_gamma   90.00
#
_symmetry.space_group_name_H-M   'P 1'
#
loop_
_entity.id
_entity.type
_entity.pdbx_description
1 polymer ?
#
loop_
_entity_poly.entity_id
_entity_poly.type
_entity_poly.pdbx_seq_one_letter_code
_entity_poly.pdbx_strand_id
1 'polypeptide(L)'
;MLPKKYGGPQVDLRTFIKIIRTVAKHNASAAWLTYFYGLHNVVPAFLPEKGMDEVVNQGGMICDVFPPVGKVVKDGDGYRLTGTWDFASGILYCDWLGLGRINNRTAIRRRINGTLYEFA
;
A
#
# COMPACT_ATOMS: atom_id res chain seq x y z
N MET A 1 7.70 -7.59 6.84
CA MET A 1 8.97 -7.41 6.12
C MET A 1 9.46 -6.00 6.43
N LEU A 2 10.43 -5.83 7.34
CA LEU A 2 10.90 -4.52 7.78
C LEU A 2 12.42 -4.42 7.65
N PRO A 3 12.99 -3.23 7.36
CA PRO A 3 14.43 -3.03 7.46
C PRO A 3 14.96 -3.41 8.85
N LYS A 4 16.18 -3.96 8.90
CA LYS A 4 16.79 -4.45 10.14
C LYS A 4 16.79 -3.43 11.28
N LYS A 5 16.92 -2.13 10.97
CA LYS A 5 16.93 -1.05 11.98
C LYS A 5 15.64 -0.96 12.81
N TYR A 6 14.51 -1.44 12.29
CA TYR A 6 13.22 -1.47 13.00
C TYR A 6 12.92 -2.83 13.66
N GLY A 7 13.85 -3.78 13.58
CA GLY A 7 13.70 -5.11 14.17
C GLY A 7 12.80 -6.06 13.36
N GLY A 8 12.05 -6.92 14.06
CA GLY A 8 11.23 -7.98 13.46
C GLY A 8 12.00 -9.28 13.17
N PRO A 9 11.30 -10.34 12.73
CA PRO A 9 11.83 -11.71 12.74
C PRO A 9 12.79 -12.04 11.59
N GLN A 10 12.94 -11.15 10.59
CA GLN A 10 13.90 -11.28 9.48
C GLN A 10 13.88 -12.67 8.79
N VAL A 11 12.69 -13.26 8.65
CA VAL A 11 12.50 -14.58 8.04
C VAL A 11 12.71 -14.53 6.53
N ASP A 12 13.24 -15.62 5.97
CA ASP A 12 13.33 -15.81 4.53
C ASP A 12 11.94 -16.09 3.90
N LEU A 13 11.84 -15.89 2.58
CA LEU A 13 10.58 -16.04 1.84
C LEU A 13 10.00 -17.46 1.93
N ARG A 14 10.84 -18.50 1.97
CA ARG A 14 10.37 -19.89 2.05
C ARG A 14 9.76 -20.16 3.42
N THR A 15 10.38 -19.66 4.48
CA THR A 15 9.82 -19.72 5.84
C THR A 15 8.51 -18.93 5.94
N PHE A 16 8.46 -17.72 5.38
CA PHE A 16 7.23 -16.92 5.35
C PHE A 16 6.06 -17.64 4.66
N ILE A 17 6.30 -18.26 3.49
CA ILE A 17 5.29 -19.05 2.78
C ILE A 17 4.83 -20.25 3.61
N LYS A 18 5.75 -20.93 4.33
CA LYS A 18 5.36 -22.04 5.22
C LYS A 18 4.43 -21.57 6.34
N ILE A 19 4.68 -20.40 6.94
CA ILE A 19 3.82 -19.82 7.98
C ILE A 19 2.41 -19.58 7.42
N ILE A 20 2.29 -18.91 6.26
CA ILE A 20 1.01 -18.65 5.62
C ILE A 20 0.26 -19.96 5.33
N ARG A 21 0.96 -20.97 4.79
CA ARG A 21 0.37 -22.29 4.50
C ARG A 21 -0.12 -23.00 5.76
N THR A 22 0.60 -22.88 6.87
CA THR A 22 0.16 -23.45 8.16
C THR A 22 -1.12 -22.79 8.64
N VAL A 23 -1.22 -21.46 8.61
CA VAL A 23 -2.45 -20.74 8.97
C VAL A 23 -3.61 -21.11 8.02
N ALA A 24 -3.33 -21.23 6.72
CA ALA A 24 -4.34 -21.54 5.71
C ALA A 24 -5.02 -22.90 5.89
N LYS A 25 -4.36 -23.87 6.54
CA LYS A 25 -4.97 -25.16 6.90
C LYS A 25 -6.12 -25.03 7.89
N HIS A 26 -6.18 -23.91 8.63
CA HIS A 26 -7.19 -23.66 9.65
C HIS A 26 -8.17 -22.56 9.24
N ASN A 27 -7.70 -21.49 8.61
CA ASN A 27 -8.55 -20.38 8.19
C ASN A 27 -7.94 -19.61 7.00
N ALA A 28 -8.69 -19.52 5.90
CA ALA A 28 -8.24 -18.84 4.69
C ALA A 28 -8.11 -17.31 4.87
N SER A 29 -9.07 -16.66 5.53
CA SER A 29 -9.06 -15.21 5.77
C SER A 29 -7.91 -14.79 6.69
N ALA A 30 -7.63 -15.56 7.74
CA ALA A 30 -6.50 -15.31 8.63
C ALA A 30 -5.16 -15.49 7.89
N ALA A 31 -5.06 -16.49 7.00
CA ALA A 31 -3.87 -16.69 6.18
C ALA A 31 -3.66 -15.53 5.19
N TRP A 32 -4.74 -15.01 4.61
CA TRP A 32 -4.73 -13.83 3.76
C TRP A 32 -4.17 -12.60 4.49
N LEU A 33 -4.65 -12.34 5.72
CA LEU A 33 -4.14 -11.25 6.54
C LEU A 33 -2.69 -11.48 7.02
N THR A 34 -2.31 -12.72 7.32
CA THR A 34 -0.93 -13.08 7.69
C THR A 34 0.04 -12.77 6.55
N TYR A 35 -0.35 -13.06 5.31
CA TYR A 35 0.39 -12.67 4.12
C TYR A 35 0.44 -11.15 3.97
N PHE A 36 -0.72 -10.49 4.00
CA PHE A 36 -0.84 -9.09 3.67
C PHE A 36 -0.16 -8.15 4.65
N TYR A 37 -0.33 -8.32 5.96
CA TYR A 37 0.37 -7.46 6.92
C TYR A 37 1.89 -7.59 6.82
N GLY A 38 2.39 -8.78 6.45
CA GLY A 38 3.79 -8.97 6.12
C GLY A 38 4.27 -8.05 5.00
N LEU A 39 3.45 -7.94 3.94
CA LEU A 39 3.68 -7.14 2.73
C LEU A 39 3.46 -5.63 2.96
N HIS A 40 2.42 -5.24 3.69
CA HIS A 40 2.06 -3.84 3.95
C HIS A 40 3.17 -3.07 4.68
N ASN A 41 4.06 -3.78 5.40
CA ASN A 41 5.25 -3.19 6.00
C ASN A 41 6.23 -2.55 4.98
N VAL A 42 6.07 -2.84 3.69
CA VAL A 42 6.84 -2.18 2.62
C VAL A 42 6.29 -0.78 2.30
N VAL A 43 5.01 -0.51 2.58
CA VAL A 43 4.34 0.75 2.22
C VAL A 43 5.03 1.99 2.82
N PRO A 44 5.45 2.01 4.10
CA PRO A 44 6.16 3.17 4.67
C PRO A 44 7.49 3.49 3.98
N ALA A 45 8.11 2.53 3.29
CA ALA A 45 9.36 2.76 2.58
C ALA A 45 9.22 3.73 1.38
N PHE A 46 7.99 4.05 0.98
CA PHE A 46 7.71 5.10 -0.03
C PHE A 46 7.63 6.51 0.57
N LEU A 47 7.69 6.66 1.90
CA LEU A 47 7.74 7.94 2.59
C LEU A 47 9.19 8.40 2.78
N PRO A 48 9.44 9.72 2.96
CA PRO A 48 10.70 10.19 3.53
C PRO A 48 10.98 9.51 4.88
N GLU A 49 12.25 9.43 5.27
CA GLU A 49 12.68 8.68 6.48
C GLU A 49 11.85 9.01 7.73
N LYS A 50 11.59 10.31 7.98
CA LYS A 50 10.75 10.74 9.11
C LYS A 50 9.35 10.13 9.09
N GLY A 51 8.72 10.02 7.92
CA GLY A 51 7.39 9.40 7.78
C GLY A 51 7.44 7.88 7.94
N MET A 52 8.51 7.24 7.46
CA MET A 52 8.72 5.82 7.74
C MET A 52 8.90 5.56 9.24
N ASP A 53 9.71 6.36 9.92
CA ASP A 53 9.93 6.27 11.37
C ASP A 53 8.64 6.49 12.15
N GLU A 54 7.83 7.48 11.76
CA GLU A 54 6.53 7.76 12.39
C GLU A 54 5.59 6.55 12.32
N VAL A 55 5.39 6.00 11.11
CA VAL A 55 4.46 4.89 10.91
C VAL A 55 4.96 3.62 11.61
N VAL A 56 6.25 3.29 11.49
CA VAL A 56 6.80 2.05 12.04
C VAL A 56 6.90 2.10 13.57
N ASN A 57 7.31 3.23 14.16
CA ASN A 57 7.49 3.34 15.61
C ASN A 57 6.17 3.41 16.39
N GLN A 58 5.06 3.77 15.75
CA GLN A 58 3.74 3.67 16.37
C GLN A 58 3.34 2.21 16.67
N GLY A 59 3.95 1.24 15.98
CA GLY A 59 3.71 -0.19 16.17
C GLY A 59 2.35 -0.69 15.66
N GLY A 60 1.58 0.19 15.02
CA GLY A 60 0.27 -0.10 14.43
C GLY A 60 0.33 -0.94 13.16
N MET A 61 -0.81 -1.51 12.76
CA MET A 61 -0.91 -2.23 11.48
C MET A 61 -1.21 -1.27 10.33
N ILE A 62 -0.75 -1.64 9.15
CA ILE A 62 -0.94 -0.87 7.91
C ILE A 62 -1.80 -1.72 6.98
N CYS A 63 -2.68 -1.08 6.23
CA CYS A 63 -3.32 -1.63 5.05
C CYS A 63 -3.03 -0.76 3.83
N ASP A 64 -3.23 -1.32 2.64
CA ASP A 64 -3.14 -0.55 1.41
C ASP A 64 -4.16 -0.98 0.37
N VAL A 65 -4.45 -0.05 -0.55
CA VAL A 65 -5.13 -0.32 -1.81
C VAL A 65 -4.41 0.42 -2.92
N PHE A 66 -3.57 -0.33 -3.67
CA PHE A 66 -2.73 0.23 -4.73
C PHE A 66 -3.45 0.70 -6.00
N PRO A 67 -4.56 0.08 -6.47
CA PRO A 67 -5.28 0.58 -7.64
C PRO A 67 -5.52 2.10 -7.55
N PRO A 68 -5.03 2.88 -8.52
CA PRO A 68 -4.91 4.32 -8.36
C PRO A 68 -6.21 5.04 -8.74
N VAL A 69 -7.30 4.71 -8.06
CA VAL A 69 -8.66 5.16 -8.40
C VAL A 69 -9.04 6.52 -7.80
N GLY A 70 -8.24 7.05 -6.88
CA GLY A 70 -8.51 8.34 -6.24
C GLY A 70 -8.08 9.56 -7.05
N LYS A 71 -8.84 10.64 -6.86
CA LYS A 71 -8.49 11.98 -7.33
C LYS A 71 -7.72 12.72 -6.26
N VAL A 72 -6.63 13.38 -6.67
CA VAL A 72 -5.86 14.28 -5.81
C VAL A 72 -5.81 15.68 -6.38
N VAL A 73 -6.11 16.66 -5.54
CA VAL A 73 -5.99 18.09 -5.86
C VAL A 73 -5.08 18.76 -4.84
N LYS A 74 -4.36 19.81 -5.27
CA LYS A 74 -3.56 20.64 -4.36
C LYS A 74 -4.52 21.39 -3.43
N ASP A 75 -4.18 21.45 -2.14
CA ASP A 75 -4.96 22.14 -1.12
C ASP A 75 -4.01 22.78 -0.10
N GLY A 76 -3.70 24.07 -0.30
CA GLY A 76 -2.68 24.79 0.47
C GLY A 76 -1.29 24.15 0.33
N ASP A 77 -0.67 23.85 1.48
CA ASP A 77 0.63 23.18 1.61
C ASP A 77 0.53 21.65 1.47
N GLY A 78 -0.69 21.12 1.30
CA GLY A 78 -0.96 19.70 1.20
C GLY A 78 -1.79 19.32 -0.03
N TYR A 79 -2.50 18.21 0.13
CA TYR A 79 -3.31 17.60 -0.90
C TYR A 79 -4.64 17.11 -0.32
N ARG A 80 -5.72 17.28 -1.07
CA ARG A 80 -7.01 16.65 -0.79
C ARG A 80 -7.16 15.42 -1.66
N LEU A 81 -7.32 14.26 -1.04
CA LEU A 81 -7.56 12.97 -1.69
C LEU A 81 -9.05 12.62 -1.55
N THR A 82 -9.69 12.20 -2.64
CA THR A 82 -11.10 11.76 -2.65
C THR A 82 -11.28 10.60 -3.60
N GLY A 83 -12.05 9.59 -3.20
CA GLY A 83 -12.33 8.41 -4.00
C GLY A 83 -12.95 7.29 -3.16
N THR A 84 -13.21 6.17 -3.81
CA THR A 84 -13.63 4.92 -3.17
C THR A 84 -12.64 3.84 -3.58
N TRP A 85 -12.12 3.13 -2.59
CA TRP A 85 -11.18 2.03 -2.78
C TRP A 85 -11.79 0.76 -2.20
N ASP A 86 -12.03 -0.21 -3.08
CA ASP A 86 -12.49 -1.53 -2.67
C ASP A 86 -11.32 -2.43 -2.27
N PHE A 87 -11.63 -3.52 -1.59
CA PHE A 87 -10.68 -4.57 -1.20
C PHE A 87 -9.59 -4.15 -0.20
N ALA A 88 -9.88 -3.19 0.68
CA ALA A 88 -9.03 -2.83 1.83
C ALA A 88 -9.01 -3.95 2.90
N SER A 89 -8.31 -5.06 2.61
CA SER A 89 -8.25 -6.23 3.47
C SER A 89 -7.63 -5.88 4.83
N GLY A 90 -8.35 -6.18 5.92
CA GLY A 90 -7.85 -5.94 7.28
C GLY A 90 -7.96 -4.49 7.78
N ILE A 91 -8.58 -3.58 7.01
CA ILE A 91 -8.72 -2.15 7.35
C ILE A 91 -9.21 -1.88 8.77
N LEU A 92 -10.14 -2.70 9.29
CA LEU A 92 -10.72 -2.54 10.63
C LEU A 92 -9.70 -2.72 11.78
N TYR A 93 -8.51 -3.22 11.48
CA TYR A 93 -7.44 -3.47 12.45
C TYR A 93 -6.19 -2.62 12.17
N CYS A 94 -6.27 -1.65 11.25
CA CYS A 94 -5.15 -0.84 10.81
C CYS A 94 -5.24 0.60 11.32
N ASP A 95 -4.09 1.16 11.68
CA ASP A 95 -3.92 2.56 12.08
C ASP A 95 -3.60 3.44 10.87
N TRP A 96 -2.99 2.86 9.84
CA TRP A 96 -2.60 3.56 8.62
C TRP A 96 -3.15 2.87 7.36
N LEU A 97 -3.49 3.69 6.38
CA LEU A 97 -3.97 3.26 5.07
C LEU A 97 -3.15 3.93 3.96
N GLY A 98 -2.48 3.11 3.15
CA GLY A 98 -1.82 3.55 1.92
C GLY A 98 -2.78 3.51 0.73
N LEU A 99 -2.97 4.63 0.03
CA LEU A 99 -3.87 4.71 -1.12
C LEU A 99 -3.14 5.10 -2.40
N GLY A 100 -3.35 4.31 -3.45
CA GLY A 100 -2.92 4.67 -4.80
C GLY A 100 -3.73 5.84 -5.35
N ARG A 101 -3.07 6.71 -6.13
CA ARG A 101 -3.71 7.83 -6.86
C ARG A 101 -3.23 7.91 -8.31
N ILE A 102 -4.11 8.36 -9.22
CA ILE A 102 -3.68 8.91 -10.51
C ILE A 102 -3.44 10.40 -10.34
N ASN A 103 -2.32 10.88 -10.89
CA ASN A 103 -2.09 12.31 -11.07
C ASN A 103 -2.58 12.68 -12.48
N ASN A 104 -3.75 13.31 -12.62
CA ASN A 104 -4.27 13.79 -13.92
C ASN A 104 -3.40 14.89 -14.59
N ARG A 105 -2.15 15.09 -14.14
CA ARG A 105 -1.20 16.03 -14.76
C ARG A 105 -0.38 15.43 -15.89
N THR A 106 -0.47 14.12 -16.12
CA THR A 106 0.11 13.51 -17.31
C THR A 106 -1.01 12.85 -18.09
N ALA A 107 -1.73 13.63 -18.91
CA ALA A 107 -2.43 13.02 -20.03
C ALA A 107 -1.40 12.15 -20.76
N ILE A 108 -1.68 10.85 -20.88
CA ILE A 108 -0.89 9.97 -21.75
C ILE A 108 -1.19 10.45 -23.16
N ARG A 109 -0.41 11.43 -23.63
CA ARG A 109 -0.50 11.97 -24.97
C ARG A 109 0.10 10.96 -25.92
N ARG A 110 -0.73 10.09 -26.48
CA ARG A 110 -0.30 9.20 -27.57
C ARG A 110 -0.56 9.91 -28.88
N ARG A 111 0.51 10.16 -29.65
CA ARG A 111 0.41 10.66 -31.02
C ARG A 111 0.34 9.47 -31.97
N ILE A 112 -0.74 9.33 -32.73
CA ILE A 112 -0.87 8.34 -33.80
C ILE A 112 -1.17 9.13 -35.08
N ASN A 113 -0.34 8.98 -36.11
CA ASN A 113 -0.48 9.65 -37.41
C ASN A 113 -0.70 11.18 -37.31
N GLY A 114 -0.04 11.84 -36.36
CA GLY A 114 -0.12 13.29 -36.18
C GLY A 114 -1.24 13.76 -35.26
N THR A 115 -2.25 12.93 -34.99
CA THR A 115 -3.40 13.26 -34.13
C THR A 115 -3.09 13.00 -32.66
N LEU A 116 -3.45 13.96 -31.80
CA LEU A 116 -3.34 13.87 -30.34
C LEU A 116 -4.63 13.28 -29.77
N TYR A 117 -4.51 12.20 -29.00
CA TYR A 117 -5.61 11.61 -28.24
C TYR A 117 -5.37 11.85 -26.75
N GLU A 118 -6.37 12.40 -26.06
CA GLU A 118 -6.42 12.51 -24.60
C GLU A 118 -7.36 11.44 -24.07
N PHE A 119 -6.83 10.58 -23.21
CA PHE A 119 -7.62 9.57 -22.49
C PHE A 119 -7.77 10.06 -21.06
N ALA A 120 -9.03 10.22 -20.62
CA ALA A 120 -9.42 10.60 -19.26
C ALA A 120 -9.37 9.39 -18.30
#